data_AF-A0A0L8M8Q8-F1
#
_entry.id   AF-A0A0L8M8Q8-F1
#
_cell.length_a   1.000
_cell.length_b   1.000
_cell.length_c   1.000
_cell.angle_alpha   90.00
_cell.angle_beta   90.00
_cell.angle_gamma   90.00
#
_symmetry.space_group_name_H-M   'P 1'
#
loop_
_entity.id
_entity.type
_entity.pdbx_description
1 polymer ?
#
loop_
_entity_poly.entity_id
_entity_poly.type
_entity_poly.pdbx_seq_one_letter_code
_entity_poly.pdbx_strand_id
1 'polypeptide(L)'
;MPIHFTVDGFLDERGNLRVWCCFCIDWHAHAAVGLRPADRVSLTPHCFAPDSPYLQSTGLTAVVSPVPWSEVRETVTQATRSQHRAIAQGVLSADTADLRRQTVTVPTARL
;
A
#
# COMPACT_ATOMS: atom_id res chain seq x y z
N MET A 1 21.60 9.15 -1.38
CA MET A 1 21.46 7.73 -1.00
C MET A 1 20.22 7.18 -1.71
N PRO A 2 20.27 5.99 -2.32
CA PRO A 2 19.09 5.37 -2.93
C PRO A 2 18.02 5.12 -1.84
N ILE A 3 16.80 5.60 -2.06
CA ILE A 3 15.67 5.40 -1.14
C ILE A 3 14.94 4.13 -1.58
N HIS A 4 14.95 3.11 -0.72
CA HIS A 4 14.24 1.85 -0.94
C HIS A 4 13.15 1.68 0.11
N PHE A 5 11.93 1.41 -0.32
CA PHE A 5 10.79 1.22 0.58
C PHE A 5 10.53 -0.26 0.82
N THR A 6 10.14 -0.60 2.05
CA THR A 6 9.59 -1.92 2.38
C THR A 6 8.18 -1.72 2.94
N VAL A 7 7.24 -2.54 2.50
CA VAL A 7 5.83 -2.51 2.89
C VAL A 7 5.32 -3.92 3.12
N ASP A 8 4.22 -4.05 3.86
CA ASP A 8 3.52 -5.33 3.99
C ASP A 8 2.64 -5.58 2.76
N GLY A 9 2.61 -6.83 2.32
CA GLY A 9 1.69 -7.31 1.30
C GLY A 9 0.83 -8.45 1.81
N PHE A 10 -0.45 -8.46 1.46
CA PHE A 10 -1.44 -9.41 1.97
C PHE A 10 -2.05 -10.17 0.79
N LEU A 11 -2.13 -11.50 0.89
CA LEU A 11 -2.74 -12.30 -0.18
C LEU A 11 -4.26 -12.26 -0.06
N ASP A 12 -4.94 -11.90 -1.15
CA ASP A 12 -6.40 -12.01 -1.27
C ASP A 12 -6.84 -13.44 -1.61
N GLU A 13 -8.15 -13.68 -1.59
CA GLU A 13 -8.75 -15.00 -1.79
C GLU A 13 -8.49 -15.58 -3.19
N ARG A 14 -8.02 -14.76 -4.14
CA ARG A 14 -7.64 -15.14 -5.50
C ARG A 14 -6.13 -15.30 -5.65
N GLY A 15 -5.38 -15.14 -4.57
CA GLY A 15 -3.92 -15.22 -4.54
C GLY A 15 -3.22 -13.94 -5.01
N ASN A 16 -3.93 -12.83 -5.24
CA ASN A 16 -3.26 -11.58 -5.60
C ASN A 16 -2.66 -10.92 -4.36
N LEU A 17 -1.51 -10.28 -4.55
CA LEU A 17 -0.86 -9.49 -3.51
C LEU A 17 -1.52 -8.11 -3.42
N ARG A 18 -2.04 -7.77 -2.23
CA ARG A 18 -2.61 -6.46 -1.89
C ARG A 18 -1.63 -5.66 -1.07
N VAL A 19 -1.36 -4.43 -1.48
CA VAL A 19 -0.40 -3.54 -0.81
C VAL A 19 -1.05 -2.17 -0.60
N TRP A 20 -1.02 -1.66 0.62
CA TRP A 20 -1.52 -0.32 0.93
C TRP A 20 -0.51 0.73 0.48
N CYS A 21 -0.98 1.72 -0.28
CA CYS A 21 -0.20 2.91 -0.58
C CYS A 21 -0.83 4.11 0.13
N CYS A 22 -0.18 4.62 1.18
CA CYS A 22 -0.70 5.77 1.92
C CYS A 22 -0.80 7.04 1.05
N PHE A 23 0.05 7.19 0.03
CA PHE A 23 0.03 8.36 -0.87
C PHE A 23 -1.11 8.34 -1.88
N CYS A 24 -1.47 7.15 -2.40
CA CYS A 24 -2.65 6.94 -3.25
C CYS A 24 -3.94 6.85 -2.42
N ILE A 25 -3.82 6.49 -1.13
CA ILE A 25 -4.94 6.21 -0.22
C ILE A 25 -5.81 5.09 -0.81
N ASP A 26 -5.16 4.01 -1.25
CA ASP A 26 -5.79 2.86 -1.88
C ASP A 26 -4.95 1.58 -1.70
N TRP A 27 -5.62 0.44 -1.89
CA TRP A 27 -5.03 -0.90 -1.92
C TRP A 27 -4.72 -1.33 -3.36
N HIS A 28 -3.43 -1.38 -3.69
CA HIS A 28 -2.96 -1.83 -4.99
C HIS A 28 -2.99 -3.36 -5.09
N ALA A 29 -3.36 -3.87 -6.25
CA ALA A 29 -3.37 -5.30 -6.56
C ALA A 29 -2.21 -5.65 -7.49
N HIS A 30 -1.48 -6.71 -7.16
CA HIS A 30 -0.45 -7.29 -8.01
C HIS A 30 -0.76 -8.77 -8.23
N ALA A 31 -0.70 -9.21 -9.48
CA ALA A 31 -0.80 -10.63 -9.77
C ALA A 31 0.33 -11.36 -9.04
N ALA A 32 -0.04 -12.37 -8.26
CA ALA A 32 0.89 -13.18 -7.48
C ALA A 32 0.54 -14.65 -7.68
N VAL A 33 1.54 -15.45 -8.03
CA VAL A 33 1.37 -16.89 -8.22
C VAL A 33 2.36 -17.60 -7.32
N GLY A 34 1.86 -18.42 -6.41
CA GLY A 34 2.68 -19.28 -5.55
C GLY A 34 3.43 -18.57 -4.41
N LEU A 35 3.10 -17.31 -4.11
CA LEU A 35 3.68 -16.58 -2.97
C LEU A 35 3.26 -17.20 -1.64
N ARG A 36 4.16 -17.10 -0.67
CA ARG A 36 4.01 -17.60 0.71
C ARG A 36 4.36 -16.50 1.71
N PRO A 37 3.90 -16.61 2.96
CA PRO A 37 4.33 -15.70 4.02
C PRO A 37 5.86 -15.60 4.11
N ALA A 38 6.35 -14.40 4.42
CA ALA A 38 7.75 -13.96 4.44
C ALA A 38 8.44 -13.85 3.06
N ASP A 39 7.81 -14.24 1.95
CA ASP A 39 8.36 -13.98 0.62
C ASP A 39 8.53 -12.47 0.39
N ARG A 40 9.58 -12.11 -0.35
CA ARG A 40 9.88 -10.71 -0.70
C ARG A 40 9.64 -10.50 -2.19
N VAL A 41 8.77 -9.56 -2.53
CA VAL A 41 8.38 -9.25 -3.90
C VAL A 41 8.87 -7.86 -4.26
N SER A 42 9.70 -7.76 -5.30
CA SER A 42 10.09 -6.46 -5.85
C SER A 42 8.94 -5.89 -6.66
N LEU A 43 8.54 -4.66 -6.35
CA LEU A 43 7.47 -3.94 -7.02
C LEU A 43 8.02 -2.70 -7.70
N THR A 44 7.48 -2.37 -8.87
CA THR A 44 7.79 -1.11 -9.54
C THR A 44 7.07 0.04 -8.83
N PRO A 45 7.79 1.00 -8.23
CA PRO A 45 7.18 2.12 -7.56
C PRO A 45 6.45 3.02 -8.58
N HIS A 46 5.21 3.36 -8.26
CA HIS A 46 4.38 4.29 -9.04
C HIS A 46 3.40 5.00 -8.11
N CYS A 47 3.05 6.24 -8.42
CA CYS A 47 2.07 6.99 -7.64
C CYS A 47 1.44 8.11 -8.47
N PHE A 48 0.17 8.41 -8.22
CA PHE A 48 -0.48 9.59 -8.79
C PHE A 48 -0.26 10.85 -7.95
N ALA A 49 0.05 10.70 -6.67
CA ALA A 49 0.39 11.81 -5.79
C ALA A 49 1.76 12.38 -6.16
N PRO A 50 1.86 13.64 -6.63
CA PRO A 50 3.11 14.22 -7.09
C PRO A 50 4.12 14.43 -5.96
N ASP A 51 3.65 14.48 -4.72
CA ASP A 51 4.46 14.62 -3.52
C ASP A 51 4.87 13.25 -2.91
N SER A 52 4.57 12.14 -3.59
CA SER A 52 4.94 10.81 -3.13
C SER A 52 6.45 10.55 -3.28
N PRO A 53 7.16 10.20 -2.19
CA PRO A 53 8.54 9.75 -2.24
C PRO A 53 8.76 8.50 -3.10
N TYR A 54 7.71 7.72 -3.40
CA TYR A 54 7.82 6.54 -4.26
C TYR A 54 8.28 6.89 -5.68
N LEU A 55 7.90 8.06 -6.19
CA LEU A 55 8.32 8.53 -7.52
C LEU A 55 9.84 8.75 -7.63
N GLN A 56 10.52 8.95 -6.51
CA GLN A 56 11.97 9.16 -6.43
C GLN A 56 12.71 7.95 -5.88
N SER A 57 11.99 6.88 -5.56
CA SER A 57 12.56 5.67 -4.97
C SER A 57 13.32 4.85 -6.00
N THR A 58 14.35 4.14 -5.55
CA THR A 58 15.10 3.18 -6.37
C THR A 58 14.47 1.79 -6.36
N GLY A 59 13.41 1.59 -5.57
CA GLY A 59 12.70 0.34 -5.48
C GLY A 59 11.72 0.31 -4.32
N LEU A 60 10.76 -0.60 -4.42
CA LEU A 60 9.81 -0.93 -3.37
C LEU A 60 9.75 -2.46 -3.24
N THR A 61 9.79 -2.96 -2.01
CA THR A 61 9.64 -4.40 -1.72
C THR A 61 8.42 -4.61 -0.85
N ALA A 62 7.52 -5.49 -1.29
CA ALA A 62 6.48 -6.02 -0.43
C ALA A 62 6.97 -7.30 0.26
N VAL A 63 6.79 -7.39 1.58
CA VAL A 63 6.99 -8.61 2.34
C VAL A 63 5.62 -9.25 2.57
N VAL A 64 5.44 -10.50 2.14
CA VAL A 64 4.15 -11.19 2.25
C VAL A 64 3.87 -11.49 3.71
N SER A 65 2.80 -10.92 4.25
CA SER A 65 2.33 -11.14 5.61
C SER A 65 1.66 -12.52 5.73
N PRO A 66 1.78 -13.20 6.88
CA PRO A 66 0.96 -14.37 7.18
C PRO A 66 -0.51 -14.03 7.45
N VAL A 67 -0.83 -12.74 7.65
CA VAL A 67 -2.21 -12.30 7.94
C VAL A 67 -3.02 -12.25 6.64
N PRO A 68 -4.23 -12.82 6.61
CA PRO A 68 -5.06 -12.81 5.41
C PRO A 68 -5.59 -11.41 5.11
N TRP A 69 -5.78 -11.13 3.82
CA TRP A 69 -6.34 -9.87 3.34
C TRP A 69 -7.69 -9.50 3.98
N SER A 70 -8.55 -10.49 4.21
CA SER A 70 -9.87 -10.31 4.82
C SER A 70 -9.82 -9.67 6.21
N GLU A 71 -8.73 -9.84 6.95
CA GLU A 71 -8.55 -9.25 8.29
C GLU A 71 -8.09 -7.79 8.24
N VAL A 72 -7.37 -7.38 7.19
CA VAL A 72 -6.72 -6.07 7.15
C VAL A 72 -7.39 -5.05 6.24
N ARG A 73 -8.22 -5.49 5.28
CA ARG A 73 -8.78 -4.62 4.23
C ARG A 73 -9.56 -3.41 4.74
N GLU A 74 -10.11 -3.51 5.95
CA GLU A 74 -10.95 -2.50 6.60
C GLU A 74 -10.20 -1.70 7.69
N THR A 75 -8.90 -1.95 7.89
CA THR A 75 -8.08 -1.29 8.93
C THR A 75 -7.74 0.16 8.60
N VAL A 76 -7.90 0.56 7.35
CA VAL A 76 -7.62 1.92 6.86
C VAL A 76 -8.83 2.46 6.10
N THR A 77 -9.10 3.74 6.32
CA THR A 77 -10.16 4.46 5.62
C THR A 77 -9.75 4.69 4.17
N GLN A 78 -10.62 4.30 3.23
CA GLN A 78 -10.45 4.56 1.81
C GLN A 78 -10.79 6.01 1.47
N ALA A 79 -10.08 6.59 0.50
CA ALA A 79 -10.44 7.90 -0.02
C ALA A 79 -11.77 7.86 -0.79
N THR A 80 -12.50 8.97 -0.74
CA THR A 80 -13.67 9.19 -1.59
C THR A 80 -13.25 9.42 -3.04
N ARG A 81 -14.19 9.30 -3.99
CA ARG A 81 -13.94 9.55 -5.41
C ARG A 81 -13.40 10.96 -5.69
N SER A 82 -13.87 11.97 -4.96
CA SER A 82 -13.38 13.35 -5.09
C SER A 82 -11.95 13.48 -4.60
N GLN A 83 -11.60 12.85 -3.47
CA GLN A 83 -10.24 12.83 -2.95
C GLN A 83 -9.28 12.08 -3.89
N HIS A 84 -9.68 10.93 -4.45
CA HIS A 84 -8.88 10.24 -5.48
C HIS A 84 -8.64 11.12 -6.70
N ARG A 85 -9.65 11.84 -7.19
CA ARG A 85 -9.49 12.78 -8.30
C ARG A 85 -8.52 13.92 -7.94
N ALA A 86 -8.66 14.49 -6.74
CA ALA A 86 -7.78 15.54 -6.26
C ALA A 86 -6.31 15.08 -6.21
N ILE A 87 -6.05 13.88 -5.69
CA ILE A 87 -4.73 13.25 -5.67
C ILE A 87 -4.18 13.08 -7.08
N ALA A 88 -4.99 12.55 -8.01
CA ALA A 88 -4.58 12.35 -9.40
C ALA A 88 -4.26 13.66 -10.15
N GLN A 89 -4.83 14.78 -9.69
CA GLN A 89 -4.55 16.11 -10.21
C GLN A 89 -3.44 16.84 -9.45
N GLY A 90 -2.86 16.21 -8.42
CA GLY A 90 -1.79 16.78 -7.61
C GLY A 90 -2.25 17.84 -6.60
N VAL A 91 -3.53 17.85 -6.23
CA VAL A 91 -4.06 18.79 -5.25
C VAL A 91 -3.69 18.33 -3.83
N LEU A 92 -2.96 19.18 -3.12
CA LEU A 92 -2.60 18.98 -1.71
C LEU A 92 -3.68 19.61 -0.82
N SER A 93 -4.19 18.84 0.16
CA SER A 93 -5.23 19.28 1.08
C SER A 93 -5.02 18.69 2.48
N ALA A 94 -5.63 19.29 3.50
CA ALA A 94 -5.60 18.75 4.86
C ALA A 94 -6.25 17.36 4.92
N ASP A 95 -7.42 17.19 4.30
CA ASP A 95 -8.16 15.92 4.29
C ASP A 95 -7.34 14.75 3.73
N THR A 96 -6.65 14.96 2.60
CA THR A 96 -5.79 13.92 2.01
C THR A 96 -4.52 13.70 2.82
N ALA A 97 -3.96 14.75 3.44
CA ALA A 97 -2.83 14.64 4.35
C ALA A 97 -3.18 13.85 5.61
N ASP A 98 -4.41 13.97 6.12
CA ASP A 98 -4.90 13.25 7.29
C ASP A 98 -5.03 11.76 7.01
N LEU A 99 -5.65 11.42 5.87
CA LEU A 99 -5.75 10.03 5.41
C LEU A 99 -4.38 9.38 5.15
N ARG A 100 -3.39 10.13 4.65
CA ARG A 100 -2.01 9.67 4.40
C ARG A 100 -1.26 9.27 5.67
N ARG A 101 -1.65 9.78 6.84
CA ARG A 101 -1.03 9.43 8.13
C ARG A 101 -1.49 8.09 8.68
N GLN A 102 -2.49 7.46 8.05
CA GLN A 102 -2.94 6.13 8.44
C GLN A 102 -1.87 5.07 8.14
N THR A 103 -1.62 4.22 9.13
CA THR A 103 -0.75 3.05 9.01
C THR A 103 -1.60 1.79 9.01
N VAL A 104 -1.21 0.79 8.23
CA VAL A 104 -1.79 -0.55 8.36
C VAL A 104 -1.29 -1.12 9.67
N THR A 105 -2.20 -1.26 10.64
CA THR A 105 -1.90 -1.89 11.91
C THR A 105 -2.42 -3.31 11.85
N VAL A 106 -1.51 -4.24 11.64
CA VAL A 106 -1.84 -5.67 11.66
C VAL A 106 -1.87 -6.10 13.13
N PRO A 107 -2.97 -6.68 13.64
CA PRO A 107 -2.95 -7.31 14.96
C PRO A 107 -1.83 -8.33 14.96
N THR A 108 -0.82 -8.15 15.81
CA THR A 108 0.22 -9.17 15.98
C THR A 108 -0.50 -10.38 16.55
N ALA A 109 -0.71 -11.41 15.73
CA ALA A 109 -1.06 -12.72 16.27
C ALA A 109 0.05 -13.04 17.27
N ARG A 110 -0.30 -13.11 18.56
CA ARG A 110 0.63 -13.54 19.59
C ARG A 110 1.09 -14.93 19.17
N LEU A 111 2.34 -15.02 18.70
CA LEU A 111 3.04 -16.28 18.56
C LEU A 111 3.16 -16.96 19.92
#